data_AF-A0A356B0D2-F1
#
_entry.id   AF-A0A356B0D2-F1
#
_cell.length_a   1.000
_cell.length_b   1.000
_cell.length_c   1.000
_cell.angle_alpha   90.00
_cell.angle_beta   90.00
_cell.angle_gamma   90.00
#
_symmetry.space_group_name_H-M   'P 1'
#
loop_
_entity.id
_entity.type
_entity.pdbx_description
1 polymer ?
#
loop_
_entity_poly.entity_id
_entity_poly.type
_entity_poly.pdbx_seq_one_letter_code
_entity_poly.pdbx_strand_id
1 'polypeptide(L)'
;MKKTIAMIVTVILLAALLVGCGSGGAVKTGLGHVVSIGSSKDATADANGAAQVDVTMAAVTIDSEGRIQKVTIDVIQGKVEVDKEGKIVTDKSTEIKSKVEIGSDYGLIKQSKIGRNWDEQIVELEKWMIGKTIEEIQAIKLKKVDDNHPSVPDEPDLTSKVTITVQDYIAAVAEAVKNAK
;
A
#
# COMPACT_ATOMS: atom_id res chain seq x y z
N MET A 1 40.48 25.05 -27.43
CA MET A 1 40.11 23.75 -26.80
C MET A 1 39.75 23.88 -25.32
N LYS A 2 40.59 24.50 -24.46
CA LYS A 2 40.25 24.65 -23.03
C LYS A 2 39.01 25.53 -22.75
N LYS A 3 38.79 26.60 -23.52
CA LYS A 3 37.62 27.49 -23.36
C LYS A 3 36.31 26.91 -23.93
N THR A 4 36.40 26.06 -24.95
CA THR A 4 35.23 25.39 -25.56
C THR A 4 34.77 24.16 -24.76
N ILE A 5 35.70 23.44 -24.11
CA ILE A 5 35.36 22.33 -23.21
C ILE A 5 34.70 22.85 -21.92
N ALA A 6 35.19 23.97 -21.37
CA ALA A 6 34.58 24.58 -20.18
C ALA A 6 33.13 25.02 -20.42
N MET A 7 32.83 25.58 -21.60
CA MET A 7 31.48 26.05 -21.93
C MET A 7 30.47 24.91 -22.13
N ILE A 8 30.89 23.78 -22.70
CA ILE A 8 30.02 22.59 -22.88
C ILE A 8 29.74 21.89 -21.55
N VAL A 9 30.72 21.82 -20.64
CA VAL A 9 30.53 21.26 -19.30
C VAL A 9 29.59 22.14 -18.47
N THR A 10 29.65 23.48 -18.61
CA THR A 10 28.74 24.39 -17.89
C THR A 10 27.31 24.30 -18.41
N VAL A 11 27.07 24.11 -19.71
CA VAL A 11 25.70 23.94 -20.26
C VAL A 11 25.09 22.59 -19.84
N ILE A 12 25.89 21.53 -19.75
CA ILE A 12 25.43 20.22 -19.26
C ILE A 12 25.15 20.25 -17.74
N LEU A 13 25.93 21.03 -16.97
CA LEU A 13 25.69 21.21 -15.53
C LEU A 13 24.46 22.08 -15.23
N LEU A 14 24.11 23.03 -16.12
CA LEU A 14 22.88 23.80 -16.03
C LEU A 14 21.62 23.01 -16.43
N ALA A 15 21.74 22.02 -17.32
CA ALA A 15 20.64 21.10 -17.63
C ALA A 15 20.35 20.10 -16.49
N ALA A 16 21.33 19.83 -15.61
CA ALA A 16 21.17 18.95 -14.45
C ALA A 16 20.58 19.64 -13.21
N LEU A 17 20.44 20.98 -13.21
CA LEU A 17 19.90 21.75 -12.08
C LEU A 17 18.42 22.15 -12.25
N LEU A 18 17.75 21.67 -13.30
CA LEU A 18 16.32 21.90 -13.54
C LEU A 18 15.42 20.73 -13.10
N VAL A 19 15.96 19.71 -12.43
CA VAL A 19 15.15 18.67 -11.80
C VAL A 19 14.63 19.20 -10.46
N GLY A 20 13.42 19.75 -10.50
CA GLY A 20 12.46 19.56 -9.41
C GLY A 20 12.48 20.57 -8.26
N CYS A 21 12.52 21.87 -8.55
CA CYS A 21 11.83 22.81 -7.66
C CYS A 21 10.35 22.75 -8.04
N GLY A 22 9.55 22.01 -7.27
CA GLY A 22 8.14 21.73 -7.55
C GLY A 22 7.37 23.00 -7.83
N SER A 23 7.06 23.24 -9.10
CA SER A 23 6.01 24.16 -9.48
C SER A 23 4.72 23.62 -8.86
N GLY A 24 4.03 24.43 -8.06
CA GLY A 24 2.70 24.14 -7.54
C GLY A 24 1.66 24.07 -8.66
N GLY A 25 1.78 23.05 -9.51
CA GLY A 25 0.82 22.71 -10.53
C GLY A 25 -0.46 22.21 -9.90
N ALA A 26 -1.56 22.27 -10.65
CA ALA A 26 -2.83 21.71 -10.21
C ALA A 26 -2.65 20.21 -9.92
N VAL A 27 -3.00 19.80 -8.71
CA VAL A 27 -3.03 18.39 -8.30
C VAL A 27 -4.47 17.91 -8.29
N LYS A 28 -4.66 16.61 -8.53
CA LYS A 28 -5.95 15.93 -8.41
C LYS A 28 -5.88 14.91 -7.29
N THR A 29 -6.98 14.72 -6.57
CA THR A 29 -7.05 13.71 -5.51
C THR A 29 -8.19 12.75 -5.76
N GLY A 30 -7.96 11.47 -5.50
CA GLY A 30 -8.96 10.42 -5.64
C GLY A 30 -8.88 9.39 -4.52
N LEU A 31 -9.96 8.63 -4.39
CA LEU A 31 -10.13 7.55 -3.42
C LEU A 31 -10.40 6.25 -4.17
N GLY A 32 -9.89 5.15 -3.63
CA GLY A 32 -10.07 3.81 -4.16
C GLY A 32 -10.10 2.78 -3.04
N HIS A 33 -10.67 1.61 -3.33
CA HIS A 33 -10.86 0.55 -2.36
C HIS A 33 -10.96 -0.83 -3.02
N VAL A 34 -10.66 -1.86 -2.23
CA VAL A 34 -10.91 -3.26 -2.56
C VAL A 34 -11.62 -3.89 -1.38
N VAL A 35 -12.74 -4.55 -1.66
CA VAL A 35 -13.54 -5.27 -0.65
C VAL A 35 -13.42 -6.76 -0.90
N SER A 36 -13.10 -7.52 0.13
CA SER A 36 -13.01 -8.98 0.07
C SER A 36 -13.68 -9.62 1.27
N ILE A 37 -14.34 -10.74 1.02
CA ILE A 37 -14.84 -11.64 2.07
C ILE A 37 -14.04 -12.96 2.13
N GLY A 38 -12.95 -13.06 1.36
CA GLY A 38 -12.20 -14.31 1.16
C GLY A 38 -11.54 -14.86 2.44
N SER A 39 -11.39 -14.02 3.47
CA SER A 39 -10.92 -14.41 4.80
C SER A 39 -12.01 -15.07 5.68
N SER A 40 -13.28 -15.11 5.22
CA SER A 40 -14.38 -15.75 5.94
C SER A 40 -14.18 -17.27 6.02
N LYS A 41 -14.64 -17.87 7.12
CA LYS A 41 -14.48 -19.30 7.41
C LYS A 41 -15.76 -19.85 8.01
N ASP A 42 -16.18 -21.02 7.55
CA ASP A 42 -17.27 -21.76 8.16
C ASP A 42 -16.88 -22.22 9.57
N ALA A 43 -17.87 -22.28 10.47
CA ALA A 43 -17.69 -22.94 11.75
C ALA A 43 -17.51 -24.45 11.55
N THR A 44 -16.72 -25.06 12.42
CA THR A 44 -16.50 -26.51 12.44
C THR A 44 -16.93 -27.08 13.78
N ALA A 45 -16.84 -28.39 13.96
CA ALA A 45 -17.12 -29.01 15.26
C ALA A 45 -16.19 -28.50 16.38
N ASP A 46 -14.95 -28.13 16.02
CA ASP A 46 -13.87 -27.86 16.96
C ASP A 46 -13.39 -26.38 16.96
N ALA A 47 -13.94 -25.55 16.07
CA ALA A 47 -13.56 -24.15 15.94
C ALA A 47 -14.72 -23.27 15.48
N ASN A 48 -14.75 -22.03 16.01
CA ASN A 48 -15.67 -21.00 15.57
C ASN A 48 -15.43 -20.65 14.09
N GLY A 49 -16.52 -20.27 13.41
CA GLY A 49 -16.47 -19.64 12.11
C GLY A 49 -16.18 -18.15 12.24
N ALA A 50 -15.93 -17.51 11.09
CA ALA A 50 -15.73 -16.08 11.00
C ALA A 50 -16.41 -15.51 9.74
N ALA A 51 -17.31 -14.57 9.93
CA ALA A 51 -17.73 -13.66 8.88
C ALA A 51 -16.77 -12.46 8.88
N GLN A 52 -15.93 -12.37 7.87
CA GLN A 52 -14.92 -11.32 7.78
C GLN A 52 -15.05 -10.52 6.48
N VAL A 53 -15.03 -9.20 6.60
CA VAL A 53 -14.93 -8.27 5.49
C VAL A 53 -13.63 -7.48 5.63
N ASP A 54 -12.76 -7.65 4.65
CA ASP A 54 -11.54 -6.87 4.52
C ASP A 54 -11.79 -5.72 3.52
N VAL A 55 -11.58 -4.48 3.97
CA VAL A 55 -11.68 -3.27 3.15
C VAL A 55 -10.30 -2.63 3.09
N THR A 56 -9.62 -2.79 1.97
CA THR A 56 -8.39 -2.07 1.65
C THR A 56 -8.78 -0.74 1.02
N MET A 57 -8.19 0.37 1.46
CA MET A 57 -8.51 1.72 1.00
C MET A 57 -7.23 2.46 0.62
N ALA A 58 -7.32 3.33 -0.37
CA ALA A 58 -6.25 4.24 -0.75
C ALA A 58 -6.77 5.64 -1.03
N ALA A 59 -6.04 6.65 -0.57
CA ALA A 59 -6.20 8.05 -0.96
C ALA A 59 -4.94 8.50 -1.70
N VAL A 60 -5.10 9.01 -2.93
CA VAL A 60 -3.97 9.33 -3.80
C VAL A 60 -4.11 10.74 -4.35
N THR A 61 -3.05 11.52 -4.28
CA THR A 61 -2.91 12.81 -4.95
C THR A 61 -1.90 12.66 -6.09
N ILE A 62 -2.28 13.08 -7.30
CA ILE A 62 -1.44 13.05 -8.50
C ILE A 62 -1.19 14.47 -9.04
N ASP A 63 -0.06 14.66 -9.70
CA ASP A 63 0.23 15.88 -10.45
C ASP A 63 -0.41 15.88 -11.85
N SER A 64 -0.13 16.93 -12.63
CA SER A 64 -0.61 17.06 -14.01
C SER A 64 -0.06 16.00 -14.97
N GLU A 65 1.03 15.32 -14.63
CA GLU A 65 1.62 14.22 -15.40
C GLU A 65 1.08 12.85 -14.94
N GLY A 66 0.20 12.80 -13.95
CA GLY A 66 -0.32 11.55 -13.39
C GLY A 66 0.64 10.85 -12.44
N ARG A 67 1.69 11.54 -11.95
CA ARG A 67 2.63 10.99 -10.98
C ARG A 67 2.10 11.19 -9.57
N ILE A 68 2.25 10.17 -8.73
CA ILE A 68 1.82 10.21 -7.34
C ILE A 68 2.66 11.22 -6.55
N GLN A 69 1.98 12.23 -5.99
CA GLN A 69 2.56 13.22 -5.08
C GLN A 69 2.35 12.83 -3.62
N LYS A 70 1.24 12.15 -3.33
CA LYS A 70 0.92 11.61 -2.00
C LYS A 70 0.08 10.35 -2.17
N VAL A 71 0.33 9.36 -1.34
CA VAL A 71 -0.51 8.17 -1.20
C VAL A 71 -0.64 7.83 0.29
N THR A 72 -1.82 7.39 0.68
CA THR A 72 -2.08 6.81 1.99
C THR A 72 -2.95 5.58 1.81
N ILE A 73 -2.55 4.46 2.39
CA ILE A 73 -3.22 3.17 2.30
C ILE A 73 -3.59 2.71 3.70
N ASP A 74 -4.81 2.20 3.85
CA ASP A 74 -5.31 1.65 5.11
C ASP A 74 -6.14 0.40 4.86
N VAL A 75 -6.31 -0.41 5.90
CA VAL A 75 -7.10 -1.65 5.84
C VAL A 75 -7.96 -1.74 7.07
N ILE A 76 -9.24 -2.02 6.87
CA ILE A 76 -10.14 -2.49 7.93
C ILE A 76 -10.33 -3.99 7.75
N GLN A 77 -10.14 -4.76 8.82
CA GLN A 77 -10.44 -6.19 8.86
C GLN A 77 -11.58 -6.43 9.84
N GLY A 78 -12.82 -6.19 9.38
CA GLY A 78 -14.01 -6.35 10.21
C GLY A 78 -14.35 -7.83 10.35
N LYS A 79 -14.21 -8.40 11.55
CA LYS A 79 -14.42 -9.82 11.81
C LYS A 79 -15.47 -10.04 12.89
N VAL A 80 -16.47 -10.85 12.57
CA VAL A 80 -17.48 -11.36 13.50
C VAL A 80 -17.36 -12.87 13.56
N GLU A 81 -17.06 -13.40 14.74
CA GLU A 81 -16.97 -14.82 15.00
C GLU A 81 -18.34 -15.40 15.37
N VAL A 82 -18.61 -16.59 14.86
CA VAL A 82 -19.84 -17.35 15.11
C VAL A 82 -19.49 -18.74 15.62
N ASP A 83 -20.20 -19.23 16.64
CA ASP A 83 -20.06 -20.61 17.09
C ASP A 83 -20.72 -21.60 16.12
N LYS A 84 -20.57 -22.90 16.40
CA LYS A 84 -21.13 -23.98 15.58
C LYS A 84 -22.67 -24.01 15.59
N GLU A 85 -23.31 -23.36 16.56
CA GLU A 85 -24.75 -23.14 16.62
C GLU A 85 -25.19 -21.87 15.87
N GLY A 86 -24.26 -21.13 15.26
CA GLY A 86 -24.50 -19.90 14.52
C GLY A 86 -24.71 -18.66 15.40
N LYS A 87 -24.37 -18.72 16.69
CA LYS A 87 -24.45 -17.57 17.59
C LYS A 87 -23.22 -16.70 17.44
N ILE A 88 -23.43 -15.39 17.42
CA ILE A 88 -22.34 -14.42 17.45
C ILE A 88 -21.64 -14.53 18.81
N VAL A 89 -20.35 -14.82 18.79
CA VAL A 89 -19.49 -14.89 19.99
C VAL A 89 -18.60 -13.66 20.14
N THR A 90 -18.41 -12.87 19.08
CA THR A 90 -17.76 -11.55 19.17
C THR A 90 -18.57 -10.60 20.04
N ASP A 91 -17.89 -9.85 20.91
CA ASP A 91 -18.51 -8.77 21.67
C ASP A 91 -19.02 -7.68 20.73
N LYS A 92 -20.32 -7.44 20.77
CA LYS A 92 -21.04 -6.49 19.90
C LYS A 92 -20.70 -5.03 20.19
N SER A 93 -20.04 -4.75 21.31
CA SER A 93 -19.53 -3.42 21.66
C SER A 93 -18.11 -3.17 21.16
N THR A 94 -17.45 -4.19 20.57
CA THR A 94 -16.10 -4.06 20.04
C THR A 94 -16.04 -3.01 18.93
N GLU A 95 -15.18 -2.02 19.09
CA GLU A 95 -14.89 -1.04 18.05
C GLU A 95 -14.04 -1.68 16.94
N ILE A 96 -14.48 -1.53 15.69
CA ILE A 96 -13.72 -1.98 14.52
C ILE A 96 -12.82 -0.83 14.07
N LYS A 97 -11.52 -1.00 14.29
CA LYS A 97 -10.50 -0.02 13.93
C LYS A 97 -9.79 -0.42 12.63
N SER A 98 -9.32 0.58 11.90
CA SER A 98 -8.40 0.35 10.80
C SER A 98 -7.01 -0.05 11.30
N LYS A 99 -6.17 -0.61 10.43
CA LYS A 99 -4.80 -0.98 10.81
C LYS A 99 -3.95 0.24 11.14
N VAL A 100 -4.20 1.39 10.51
CA VAL A 100 -3.53 2.65 10.90
C VAL A 100 -3.96 3.10 12.30
N GLU A 101 -5.25 3.01 12.64
CA GLU A 101 -5.75 3.34 13.98
C GLU A 101 -5.24 2.37 15.06
N ILE A 102 -5.02 1.10 14.70
CA ILE A 102 -4.41 0.08 15.57
C ILE A 102 -2.91 0.33 15.73
N GLY A 103 -2.21 0.74 14.66
CA GLY A 103 -0.78 1.04 14.66
C GLY A 103 0.09 -0.15 15.12
N SER A 104 1.00 0.11 16.06
CA SER A 104 1.95 -0.89 16.60
C SER A 104 1.27 -2.11 17.22
N ASP A 105 0.04 -1.95 17.71
CA ASP A 105 -0.69 -3.01 18.41
C ASP A 105 -1.20 -4.10 17.46
N TYR A 106 -1.12 -3.88 16.14
CA TYR A 106 -1.51 -4.88 15.14
C TYR A 106 -0.68 -6.16 15.26
N GLY A 107 0.57 -6.03 15.72
CA GLY A 107 1.38 -7.16 16.18
C GLY A 107 2.06 -7.99 15.10
N LEU A 108 2.06 -7.56 13.83
CA LEU A 108 2.77 -8.22 12.73
C LEU A 108 4.27 -8.35 13.00
N ILE A 109 4.84 -7.43 13.79
CA ILE A 109 6.25 -7.47 14.19
C ILE A 109 6.68 -8.83 14.75
N LYS A 110 5.78 -9.56 15.43
CA LYS A 110 6.07 -10.88 16.03
C LYS A 110 6.28 -11.98 14.98
N GLN A 111 5.71 -11.83 13.79
CA GLN A 111 5.79 -12.79 12.69
C GLN A 111 6.70 -12.30 11.55
N SER A 112 6.98 -11.00 11.52
CA SER A 112 7.78 -10.33 10.51
C SER A 112 9.25 -10.72 10.62
N LYS A 113 9.78 -11.38 9.58
CA LYS A 113 11.21 -11.74 9.48
C LYS A 113 12.14 -10.52 9.36
N ILE A 114 11.58 -9.37 9.01
CA ILE A 114 12.31 -8.11 8.88
C ILE A 114 12.16 -7.21 10.12
N GLY A 115 11.47 -7.68 11.17
CA GLY A 115 11.28 -6.93 12.42
C GLY A 115 10.42 -5.68 12.29
N ARG A 116 9.56 -5.62 11.27
CA ARG A 116 8.67 -4.48 10.99
C ARG A 116 7.20 -4.85 11.14
N ASN A 117 6.43 -3.99 11.80
CA ASN A 117 4.98 -4.10 11.86
C ASN A 117 4.31 -3.65 10.54
N TRP A 118 3.00 -3.87 10.38
CA TRP A 118 2.30 -3.58 9.14
C TRP A 118 2.35 -2.10 8.74
N ASP A 119 2.16 -1.20 9.71
CA ASP A 119 2.21 0.26 9.54
C ASP A 119 3.57 0.75 9.04
N GLU A 120 4.66 0.15 9.53
CA GLU A 120 6.00 0.47 9.03
C GLU A 120 6.23 -0.02 7.60
N GLN A 121 5.67 -1.19 7.24
CA GLN A 121 5.82 -1.74 5.90
C GLN A 121 5.00 -0.96 4.87
N ILE A 122 3.76 -0.57 5.22
CA ILE A 122 2.90 0.18 4.29
C ILE A 122 3.49 1.56 3.99
N VAL A 123 4.08 2.22 4.98
CA VAL A 123 4.79 3.50 4.79
C VAL A 123 5.97 3.37 3.82
N GLU A 124 6.72 2.26 3.85
CA GLU A 124 7.81 2.05 2.88
C GLU A 124 7.29 1.77 1.47
N LEU A 125 6.14 1.08 1.34
CA LEU A 125 5.47 0.91 0.05
C LEU A 125 4.96 2.25 -0.51
N GLU A 126 4.30 3.06 0.33
CA GLU A 126 3.82 4.39 -0.03
C GLU A 126 4.96 5.32 -0.49
N LYS A 127 6.08 5.35 0.24
CA LYS A 127 7.28 6.11 -0.15
C LYS A 127 7.80 5.68 -1.51
N TRP A 128 7.81 4.37 -1.79
CA TRP A 128 8.27 3.84 -3.07
C TRP A 128 7.35 4.26 -4.24
N MET A 129 6.06 4.47 -3.99
CA MET A 129 5.10 4.93 -5.00
C MET A 129 5.23 6.41 -5.37
N ILE A 130 5.83 7.25 -4.50
CA ILE A 130 5.96 8.69 -4.77
C ILE A 130 6.82 8.96 -6.02
N GLY A 131 6.32 9.86 -6.88
CA GLY A 131 6.94 10.26 -8.16
C GLY A 131 6.69 9.30 -9.33
N LYS A 132 6.07 8.13 -9.06
CA LYS A 132 5.75 7.12 -10.07
C LYS A 132 4.36 7.32 -10.66
N THR A 133 4.17 6.86 -11.90
CA THR A 133 2.83 6.69 -12.48
C THR A 133 2.20 5.37 -12.02
N ILE A 134 0.89 5.22 -12.22
CA ILE A 134 0.21 3.97 -11.87
C ILE A 134 0.71 2.78 -12.68
N GLU A 135 1.09 2.99 -13.93
CA GLU A 135 1.64 1.95 -14.80
C GLU A 135 2.99 1.43 -14.28
N GLU A 136 3.85 2.33 -13.81
CA GLU A 136 5.13 1.96 -13.19
C GLU A 136 4.93 1.18 -11.89
N ILE A 137 3.91 1.54 -11.10
CA ILE A 137 3.55 0.84 -9.85
C ILE A 137 2.98 -0.54 -10.15
N GLN A 138 2.11 -0.67 -11.14
CA GLN A 138 1.52 -1.96 -11.53
C GLN A 138 2.55 -2.91 -12.18
N ALA A 139 3.64 -2.37 -12.73
CA ALA A 139 4.74 -3.15 -13.29
C ALA A 139 5.76 -3.65 -12.25
N ILE A 140 5.51 -3.41 -10.95
CA ILE A 140 6.36 -3.90 -9.85
C ILE A 140 6.59 -5.42 -9.98
N LYS A 141 7.84 -5.86 -9.76
CA LYS A 141 8.13 -7.29 -9.67
C LYS A 141 7.58 -7.86 -8.39
N LEU A 142 6.86 -8.97 -8.51
CA LEU A 142 6.23 -9.69 -7.41
C LEU A 142 6.67 -11.14 -7.43
N LYS A 143 6.77 -11.72 -6.23
CA LYS A 143 7.00 -13.15 -6.03
C LYS A 143 5.99 -13.74 -5.06
N LYS A 144 5.71 -15.03 -5.25
CA LYS A 144 5.02 -15.85 -4.26
C LYS A 144 6.03 -16.34 -3.24
N VAL A 145 5.79 -16.05 -1.96
CA VAL A 145 6.58 -16.57 -0.84
C VAL A 145 5.96 -17.85 -0.28
N ASP A 146 4.64 -17.83 -0.08
CA ASP A 146 3.82 -18.98 0.33
C ASP A 146 2.35 -18.75 -0.10
N ASP A 147 1.43 -19.61 0.30
CA ASP A 147 0.01 -19.51 -0.08
C ASP A 147 -0.71 -18.30 0.54
N ASN A 148 -0.26 -17.82 1.71
CA ASN A 148 -0.79 -16.61 2.34
C ASN A 148 -0.09 -15.34 1.83
N HIS A 149 1.06 -15.50 1.18
CA HIS A 149 1.87 -14.42 0.63
C HIS A 149 2.13 -14.58 -0.88
N PRO A 150 1.07 -14.57 -1.73
CA PRO A 150 1.19 -14.84 -3.16
C PRO A 150 1.83 -13.71 -3.97
N SER A 151 1.89 -12.48 -3.46
CA SER A 151 2.34 -11.31 -4.23
C SER A 151 3.12 -10.33 -3.36
N VAL A 152 4.30 -10.75 -2.92
CA VAL A 152 5.25 -9.93 -2.16
C VAL A 152 6.20 -9.21 -3.12
N PRO A 153 6.54 -7.93 -2.89
CA PRO A 153 7.54 -7.22 -3.69
C PRO A 153 8.87 -7.97 -3.82
N ASP A 154 9.39 -8.03 -5.05
CA ASP A 154 10.71 -8.54 -5.40
C ASP A 154 11.57 -7.44 -6.06
N GLU A 155 11.36 -6.20 -5.59
CA GLU A 155 12.19 -5.04 -5.95
C GLU A 155 13.30 -4.86 -4.91
N PRO A 156 14.56 -4.55 -5.30
CA PRO A 156 15.66 -4.35 -4.36
C PRO A 156 15.36 -3.33 -3.26
N ASP A 157 14.65 -2.26 -3.59
CA ASP A 157 14.32 -1.17 -2.66
C ASP A 157 13.25 -1.56 -1.63
N LEU A 158 12.52 -2.65 -1.87
CA LEU A 158 11.39 -3.12 -1.05
C LEU A 158 11.63 -4.47 -0.37
N THR A 159 12.51 -5.31 -0.89
CA THR A 159 12.66 -6.71 -0.45
C THR A 159 13.03 -6.86 1.04
N SER A 160 13.73 -5.87 1.62
CA SER A 160 14.09 -5.82 3.04
C SER A 160 13.12 -4.98 3.90
N LYS A 161 12.05 -4.47 3.30
CA LYS A 161 11.15 -3.48 3.90
C LYS A 161 9.68 -3.86 3.85
N VAL A 162 9.26 -4.60 2.84
CA VAL A 162 7.87 -4.99 2.59
C VAL A 162 7.84 -6.47 2.28
N THR A 163 7.34 -7.27 3.23
CA THR A 163 7.20 -8.73 3.11
C THR A 163 5.75 -9.20 3.09
N ILE A 164 4.80 -8.25 3.05
CA ILE A 164 3.37 -8.51 2.93
C ILE A 164 2.93 -8.57 1.46
N THR A 165 1.79 -9.22 1.21
CA THR A 165 1.11 -9.19 -0.10
C THR A 165 0.61 -7.79 -0.42
N VAL A 166 0.88 -7.29 -1.63
CA VAL A 166 0.58 -5.89 -2.02
C VAL A 166 -0.48 -5.72 -3.12
N GLN A 167 -1.04 -6.81 -3.63
CA GLN A 167 -1.95 -6.78 -4.78
C GLN A 167 -3.16 -5.85 -4.57
N ASP A 168 -3.86 -5.99 -3.44
CA ASP A 168 -5.04 -5.16 -3.14
C ASP A 168 -4.66 -3.70 -2.88
N TYR A 169 -3.47 -3.43 -2.34
CA TYR A 169 -2.96 -2.06 -2.18
C TYR A 169 -2.76 -1.39 -3.53
N ILE A 170 -2.12 -2.08 -4.47
CA ILE A 170 -1.91 -1.58 -5.84
C ILE A 170 -3.24 -1.37 -6.55
N ALA A 171 -4.20 -2.29 -6.39
CA ALA A 171 -5.53 -2.17 -6.97
C ALA A 171 -6.32 -0.98 -6.41
N ALA A 172 -6.30 -0.77 -5.09
CA ALA A 172 -6.94 0.39 -4.46
C ALA A 172 -6.29 1.72 -4.92
N VAL A 173 -4.95 1.76 -5.03
CA VAL A 173 -4.23 2.93 -5.56
C VAL A 173 -4.59 3.18 -7.03
N ALA A 174 -4.71 2.13 -7.85
CA ALA A 174 -5.13 2.26 -9.25
C ALA A 174 -6.54 2.84 -9.39
N GLU A 175 -7.48 2.38 -8.57
CA GLU A 175 -8.83 2.93 -8.53
C GLU A 175 -8.82 4.39 -8.07
N ALA A 176 -8.01 4.72 -7.04
CA ALA A 176 -7.86 6.09 -6.55
C ALA A 176 -7.33 7.04 -7.63
N VAL A 177 -6.31 6.63 -8.39
CA VAL A 177 -5.77 7.41 -9.52
C VAL A 177 -6.84 7.62 -10.60
N LYS A 178 -7.59 6.57 -10.96
CA LYS A 178 -8.70 6.65 -11.93
C LYS A 178 -9.79 7.62 -11.48
N ASN A 179 -10.08 7.67 -10.18
CA ASN A 179 -11.11 8.50 -9.59
C ASN A 179 -10.64 9.93 -9.27
N ALA A 180 -9.38 10.26 -9.52
CA ALA A 180 -8.81 11.56 -9.16
C ALA A 180 -9.45 12.70 -9.96
N LYS A 181 -9.89 13.75 -9.25
CA LYS A 181 -10.52 14.94 -9.83
C LYS A 181 -9.88 16.22 -9.35
#